data_AF-A0A538JU93-F1
#
_entry.id   AF-A0A538JU93-F1
#
_cell.length_a   1.000
_cell.length_b   1.000
_cell.length_c   1.000
_cell.angle_alpha   90.00
_cell.angle_beta   90.00
_cell.angle_gamma   90.00
#
_symmetry.space_group_name_H-M   'P 1'
#
loop_
_entity.id
_entity.type
_entity.pdbx_description
1 polymer ?
#
loop_
_entity_poly.entity_id
_entity_poly.type
_entity_poly.pdbx_seq_one_letter_code
_entity_poly.pdbx_strand_id
1 'polypeptide(L)'
;MSDSALAADSAAPRRLAPAMLAAVGLLVALLLLIVMGIFGAIFGLRPLFSGGYGPSGLARAEIPPAYLRLYEAAGREYGIDPWVLAAIGWVETEHGRSHAAGVHDGVNGFGCCAGPMQIELKGSPSTWHQYAVDGDGDGRRSPYDPADAIPTAARYLRDAGAPEDYRAALYAYNHADWYVAEVLAKAEQYRGAPSASAGQPAGSASVRDVLHNPRVALTPIQQADLRSGTIDPRLIDTLAWIGRHHSVVITALKSDHAEYTVDGAVSNHAAGRAMDIGEVDGEVCRGTRTGRCADLVRELAAVQGPLRATELIYCWDPDGPDDPRGFARADHCDHIHVGWDG
;
A
#
# COMPACT_ATOMS: atom_id res chain seq x y z
N MET A 1 38.00 89.48 16.17
CA MET A 1 39.08 88.78 15.46
C MET A 1 38.65 87.34 15.33
N SER A 2 38.69 86.86 14.10
CA SER A 2 38.22 85.57 13.60
C SER A 2 38.79 84.39 14.37
N ASP A 3 38.02 83.31 14.50
CA ASP A 3 38.50 82.05 13.93
C ASP A 3 37.37 81.04 13.73
N SER A 4 37.34 80.54 12.50
CA SER A 4 36.43 79.54 11.97
C SER A 4 36.91 78.15 12.37
N ALA A 5 36.08 77.35 13.04
CA ALA A 5 36.29 75.92 13.18
C ALA A 5 35.23 75.17 12.37
N LEU A 6 35.64 74.68 11.20
CA LEU A 6 34.92 73.68 10.41
C LEU A 6 34.86 72.36 11.20
N ALA A 7 33.69 72.04 11.74
CA ALA A 7 33.41 70.70 12.24
C ALA A 7 32.94 69.82 11.06
N ALA A 8 33.76 68.82 10.73
CA ALA A 8 33.42 67.78 9.78
C ALA A 8 32.32 66.88 10.37
N ASP A 9 31.15 66.85 9.74
CA ASP A 9 30.08 65.91 10.08
C ASP A 9 30.37 64.56 9.43
N SER A 10 31.07 63.69 10.16
CA SER A 10 31.28 62.30 9.79
C SER A 10 30.00 61.51 10.03
N ALA A 11 29.21 61.31 8.96
CA ALA A 11 28.02 60.47 8.98
C ALA A 11 28.36 59.04 9.44
N ALA A 12 27.84 58.66 10.60
CA ALA A 12 27.96 57.31 11.12
C ALA A 12 27.24 56.30 10.20
N PRO A 13 27.83 55.11 9.95
CA PRO A 13 27.20 54.10 9.11
C PRO A 13 25.91 53.62 9.79
N ARG A 14 24.78 53.78 9.10
CA ARG A 14 23.48 53.23 9.54
C ARG A 14 23.61 51.72 9.65
N ARG A 15 23.74 51.22 10.88
CA ARG A 15 23.65 49.78 11.18
C ARG A 15 22.29 49.31 10.70
N LEU A 16 22.27 48.41 9.70
CA LEU A 16 21.06 47.72 9.27
C LEU A 16 20.43 47.09 10.51
N ALA A 17 19.20 47.49 10.82
CA ALA A 17 18.53 47.10 12.05
C ALA A 17 18.42 45.56 12.13
N PRO A 18 18.60 44.94 13.32
CA PRO A 18 18.56 43.48 13.50
C PRO A 18 17.25 42.84 13.00
N ALA A 19 16.16 43.60 12.95
CA ALA A 19 14.89 43.18 12.36
C ALA A 19 14.99 42.85 10.85
N MET A 20 15.87 43.52 10.12
CA MET A 20 16.04 43.32 8.68
C MET A 20 16.80 42.02 8.37
N LEU A 21 17.78 41.65 9.21
CA LEU A 21 18.48 40.37 9.13
C LEU A 21 17.56 39.19 9.50
N ALA A 22 16.69 39.37 10.49
CA ALA A 22 15.67 38.37 10.85
C ALA A 22 14.66 38.15 9.72
N ALA A 23 14.19 39.23 9.07
CA ALA A 23 13.27 39.14 7.94
C ALA A 23 13.89 38.44 6.72
N VAL A 24 15.17 38.72 6.40
CA VAL A 24 15.90 38.03 5.34
C VAL A 24 16.11 36.55 5.68
N GLY A 25 16.46 36.23 6.93
CA GLY A 25 16.61 34.85 7.39
C GLY A 25 15.31 34.05 7.27
N LEU A 26 14.18 34.65 7.63
CA LEU A 26 12.86 34.02 7.49
C LEU A 26 12.49 33.80 6.02
N LEU A 27 12.78 34.78 5.15
CA LEU A 27 12.52 34.66 3.71
C LEU A 27 13.35 33.54 3.06
N VAL A 28 14.64 33.44 3.42
CA VAL A 28 15.53 32.37 2.94
C VAL A 28 15.07 31.00 3.44
N ALA A 29 14.66 30.88 4.70
CA ALA A 29 14.10 29.65 5.25
C ALA A 29 12.80 29.24 4.53
N LEU A 30 11.91 30.20 4.25
CA LEU A 30 10.69 29.95 3.48
C LEU A 30 11.01 29.48 2.05
N LEU A 31 12.00 30.10 1.42
CA LEU A 31 12.43 29.73 0.06
C LEU A 31 13.05 28.33 0.03
N LEU A 32 13.85 27.96 1.04
CA LEU A 32 14.40 26.61 1.18
C LEU A 32 13.31 25.56 1.41
N LEU A 33 12.27 25.89 2.20
CA LEU A 33 11.11 25.00 2.40
C LEU A 33 10.31 24.82 1.10
N ILE A 34 10.12 25.88 0.32
CA ILE A 34 9.45 25.83 -0.98
C ILE A 34 10.28 25.01 -1.98
N VAL A 35 11.60 25.23 -2.04
CA VAL A 35 12.50 24.46 -2.91
C VAL A 35 12.51 22.99 -2.48
N MET A 36 12.54 22.67 -1.18
CA MET A 36 12.48 21.29 -0.68
C MET A 36 11.11 20.63 -0.94
N GLY A 37 10.02 21.39 -0.86
CA GLY A 37 8.68 20.93 -1.24
C GLY A 37 8.56 20.67 -2.74
N ILE A 38 9.14 21.54 -3.57
CA ILE A 38 9.21 21.38 -5.03
C ILE A 38 10.14 20.21 -5.40
N PHE A 39 11.27 20.03 -4.71
CA PHE A 39 12.17 18.90 -4.91
C PHE A 39 11.49 17.57 -4.54
N GLY A 40 10.71 17.53 -3.45
CA GLY A 40 9.88 16.38 -3.09
C GLY A 40 8.77 16.08 -4.10
N ALA A 41 8.20 17.12 -4.73
CA ALA A 41 7.17 16.99 -5.77
C ALA A 41 7.73 16.58 -7.16
N ILE A 42 8.96 16.99 -7.50
CA ILE A 42 9.60 16.70 -8.79
C ILE A 42 10.32 15.35 -8.77
N PHE A 43 11.04 15.03 -7.69
CA PHE A 43 11.81 13.77 -7.59
C PHE A 43 11.00 12.60 -7.01
N GLY A 44 9.77 12.85 -6.55
CA GLY A 44 8.89 11.84 -5.98
C GLY A 44 9.52 11.17 -4.77
N LEU A 45 9.15 11.60 -3.56
CA LEU A 45 9.16 10.64 -2.45
C LEU A 45 8.13 9.56 -2.79
N ARG A 46 8.56 8.54 -3.52
CA ARG A 46 7.84 7.29 -3.62
C ARG A 46 7.85 6.69 -2.23
N PRO A 47 6.69 6.44 -1.60
CA PRO A 47 6.64 5.45 -0.56
C PRO A 47 7.20 4.15 -1.17
N LEU A 48 8.38 3.72 -0.73
CA LEU A 48 8.93 2.40 -1.04
C LEU A 48 8.10 1.37 -0.27
N PHE A 49 6.87 1.13 -0.71
CA PHE A 49 6.09 -0.02 -0.27
C PHE A 49 6.02 -1.01 -1.42
N SER A 50 6.95 -1.94 -1.39
CA SER A 50 6.85 -3.20 -2.10
C SER A 50 6.02 -4.17 -1.24
N GLY A 51 5.01 -4.80 -1.84
CA GLY A 51 4.27 -5.90 -1.22
C GLY A 51 3.01 -5.47 -0.47
N GLY A 52 2.11 -4.74 -1.13
CA GLY A 52 0.74 -4.49 -0.67
C GLY A 52 -0.14 -5.73 -0.68
N TYR A 53 0.38 -6.89 -0.27
CA TYR A 53 -0.30 -8.18 -0.17
C TYR A 53 -0.14 -8.73 1.26
N GLY A 54 -1.21 -9.22 1.85
CA GLY A 54 -1.21 -9.92 3.15
C GLY A 54 -0.90 -11.39 2.93
N PRO A 55 -0.67 -12.17 3.99
CA PRO A 55 -0.38 -13.59 3.81
C PRO A 55 -1.58 -14.30 3.19
N SER A 56 -1.33 -15.12 2.17
CA SER A 56 -2.32 -16.07 1.65
C SER A 56 -2.67 -17.14 2.69
N GLY A 57 -3.68 -17.96 2.41
CA GLY A 57 -3.95 -19.15 3.21
C GLY A 57 -2.75 -20.10 3.24
N LEU A 58 -2.05 -20.23 2.10
CA LEU A 58 -0.84 -21.04 1.99
C LEU A 58 0.31 -20.47 2.83
N ALA A 59 0.52 -19.15 2.77
CA ALA A 59 1.52 -18.46 3.60
C ALA A 59 1.28 -18.72 5.10
N ARG A 60 0.02 -18.62 5.56
CA ARG A 60 -0.34 -18.93 6.95
C ARG A 60 -0.13 -20.39 7.34
N ALA A 61 -0.27 -21.31 6.38
CA ALA A 61 -0.13 -22.75 6.63
C ALA A 61 1.34 -23.20 6.63
N GLU A 62 2.15 -22.66 5.73
CA GLU A 62 3.52 -23.13 5.50
C GLU A 62 4.59 -22.32 6.23
N ILE A 63 4.35 -21.05 6.54
CA ILE A 63 5.36 -20.18 7.15
C ILE A 63 5.24 -20.24 8.68
N PRO A 64 6.31 -20.57 9.43
CA PRO A 64 6.26 -20.51 10.88
C PRO A 64 5.91 -19.09 11.35
N PRO A 65 5.04 -18.90 12.37
CA PRO A 65 4.61 -17.57 12.78
C PRO A 65 5.73 -16.60 13.15
N ALA A 66 6.86 -17.11 13.67
CA ALA A 66 8.05 -16.30 13.95
C ALA A 66 8.72 -15.80 12.66
N TYR A 67 8.90 -16.68 11.68
CA TYR A 67 9.45 -16.33 10.37
C TYR A 67 8.56 -15.36 9.61
N LEU A 68 7.23 -15.56 9.64
CA LEU A 68 6.27 -14.66 9.00
C LEU A 68 6.46 -13.21 9.49
N ARG A 69 6.56 -13.01 10.81
CA ARG A 69 6.81 -11.67 11.38
C ARG A 69 8.14 -11.09 10.94
N LEU A 70 9.19 -11.91 10.83
CA LEU A 70 10.51 -11.49 10.40
C LEU A 70 10.53 -11.10 8.91
N TYR A 71 9.87 -11.86 8.03
CA TYR A 71 9.74 -11.51 6.61
C TYR A 71 8.97 -10.20 6.43
N GLU A 72 7.85 -10.03 7.11
CA GLU A 72 7.06 -8.79 7.06
C GLU A 72 7.84 -7.59 7.64
N ALA A 73 8.61 -7.78 8.72
CA ALA A 73 9.44 -6.74 9.30
C ALA A 73 10.58 -6.33 8.36
N ALA A 74 11.35 -7.29 7.86
CA ALA A 74 12.44 -7.03 6.92
C ALA A 74 11.93 -6.43 5.59
N GLY A 75 10.78 -6.90 5.08
CA GLY A 75 10.17 -6.32 3.90
C GLY A 75 9.85 -4.83 4.08
N ARG A 76 9.26 -4.46 5.22
CA ARG A 76 8.99 -3.05 5.55
C ARG A 76 10.26 -2.22 5.73
N GLU A 77 11.28 -2.77 6.39
CA GLU A 77 12.51 -2.04 6.69
C GLU A 77 13.36 -1.77 5.44
N TYR A 78 13.47 -2.77 4.56
CA TYR A 78 14.34 -2.70 3.38
C TYR A 78 13.59 -2.33 2.09
N GLY A 79 12.27 -2.15 2.14
CA GLY A 79 11.45 -1.87 0.96
C GLY A 79 11.35 -3.05 -0.01
N ILE A 80 11.46 -4.26 0.51
CA ILE A 80 11.43 -5.53 -0.23
C ILE A 80 10.07 -6.20 -0.05
N ASP A 81 9.56 -6.86 -1.08
CA ASP A 81 8.34 -7.66 -0.99
C ASP A 81 8.54 -8.78 0.04
N PRO A 82 7.82 -8.79 1.18
CA PRO A 82 7.99 -9.82 2.19
C PRO A 82 7.68 -11.22 1.65
N TRP A 83 6.89 -11.35 0.59
CA TRP A 83 6.58 -12.64 -0.04
C TRP A 83 7.73 -13.16 -0.90
N VAL A 84 8.58 -12.27 -1.44
CA VAL A 84 9.84 -12.68 -2.09
C VAL A 84 10.82 -13.20 -1.04
N LEU A 85 10.95 -12.53 0.12
CA LEU A 85 11.79 -13.02 1.22
C LEU A 85 11.30 -14.37 1.76
N ALA A 86 9.99 -14.50 1.95
CA ALA A 86 9.39 -15.77 2.37
C ALA A 86 9.62 -16.88 1.34
N ALA A 87 9.46 -16.58 0.05
CA ALA A 87 9.71 -17.54 -1.02
C ALA A 87 11.17 -18.01 -1.06
N ILE A 88 12.15 -17.11 -0.91
CA ILE A 88 13.56 -17.50 -0.76
C ILE A 88 13.72 -18.45 0.42
N GLY A 89 13.20 -18.10 1.60
CA GLY A 89 13.31 -18.99 2.76
C GLY A 89 12.64 -20.35 2.58
N TRP A 90 11.56 -20.44 1.79
CA TRP A 90 10.94 -21.70 1.42
C TRP A 90 11.85 -22.53 0.48
N VAL A 91 12.31 -21.92 -0.62
CA VAL A 91 13.15 -22.60 -1.64
C VAL A 91 14.48 -23.06 -1.03
N GLU A 92 15.07 -22.25 -0.15
CA GLU A 92 16.36 -22.57 0.45
C GLU A 92 16.25 -23.69 1.49
N THR A 93 15.27 -23.62 2.40
CA THR A 93 15.28 -24.49 3.61
C THR A 93 13.92 -24.80 4.21
N GLU A 94 12.81 -24.57 3.49
CA GLU A 94 11.46 -24.66 4.05
C GLU A 94 11.28 -23.82 5.33
N HIS A 95 11.77 -22.57 5.30
CA HIS A 95 11.80 -21.65 6.44
C HIS A 95 12.59 -22.18 7.64
N GLY A 96 13.77 -22.75 7.36
CA GLY A 96 14.67 -23.32 8.35
C GLY A 96 14.19 -24.64 8.96
N ARG A 97 13.23 -25.33 8.36
CA ARG A 97 12.76 -26.65 8.85
C ARG A 97 13.50 -27.83 8.24
N SER A 98 14.16 -27.64 7.09
CA SER A 98 14.92 -28.69 6.44
C SER A 98 16.08 -29.18 7.32
N HIS A 99 16.29 -30.49 7.36
CA HIS A 99 17.44 -31.12 8.02
C HIS A 99 18.67 -31.25 7.12
N ALA A 100 18.67 -30.60 5.95
CA ALA A 100 19.82 -30.61 5.06
C ALA A 100 21.06 -29.96 5.72
N ALA A 101 22.24 -30.36 5.26
CA ALA A 101 23.49 -29.76 5.71
C ALA A 101 23.50 -28.24 5.49
N GLY A 102 24.09 -27.49 6.42
CA GLY A 102 24.17 -26.03 6.33
C GLY A 102 22.97 -25.28 6.89
N VAL A 103 21.83 -25.92 7.17
CA VAL A 103 20.63 -25.21 7.65
C VAL A 103 20.78 -24.77 9.10
N HIS A 104 21.23 -25.66 9.99
CA HIS A 104 21.34 -25.41 11.43
C HIS A 104 22.78 -25.26 11.93
N ASP A 105 23.74 -25.80 11.18
CA ASP A 105 25.16 -25.72 11.47
C ASP A 105 25.97 -25.93 10.17
N GLY A 106 27.24 -25.54 10.22
CA GLY A 106 28.16 -25.70 9.11
C GLY A 106 27.71 -25.00 7.83
N VAL A 107 28.13 -25.55 6.69
CA VAL A 107 27.73 -25.08 5.36
C VAL A 107 27.09 -26.22 4.59
N ASN A 108 26.30 -25.89 3.57
CA ASN A 108 25.64 -26.88 2.73
C ASN A 108 26.61 -27.75 1.91
N GLY A 109 26.07 -28.71 1.16
CA GLY A 109 26.86 -29.63 0.34
C GLY A 109 27.73 -28.97 -0.74
N PHE A 110 27.42 -27.74 -1.13
CA PHE A 110 28.26 -26.93 -2.04
C PHE A 110 29.41 -26.23 -1.30
N GLY A 111 29.39 -26.25 0.02
CA GLY A 111 30.48 -25.79 0.87
C GLY A 111 30.53 -24.28 1.07
N CYS A 112 29.51 -23.51 0.67
CA CYS A 112 29.54 -22.04 0.72
C CYS A 112 28.61 -21.44 1.78
N CYS A 113 27.46 -22.06 2.00
CA CYS A 113 26.26 -21.33 2.36
C CYS A 113 25.60 -21.91 3.61
N ALA A 114 25.03 -21.04 4.45
CA ALA A 114 24.57 -21.42 5.79
C ALA A 114 23.26 -20.73 6.21
N GLY A 115 22.57 -21.35 7.16
CA GLY A 115 21.39 -20.81 7.80
C GLY A 115 20.09 -20.99 7.01
N PRO A 116 18.97 -20.46 7.52
CA PRO A 116 17.66 -20.60 6.90
C PRO A 116 17.53 -19.87 5.55
N MET A 117 18.39 -18.89 5.29
CA MET A 117 18.43 -18.16 4.03
C MET A 117 19.60 -18.59 3.12
N GLN A 118 20.38 -19.62 3.53
CA GLN A 118 21.54 -20.14 2.81
C GLN A 118 22.49 -19.03 2.31
N ILE A 119 22.87 -18.11 3.21
CA ILE A 119 23.75 -17.00 2.86
C ILE A 119 25.18 -17.52 2.66
N GLU A 120 25.82 -17.10 1.57
CA GLU A 120 27.21 -17.41 1.27
C GLU A 120 28.15 -16.82 2.35
N LEU A 121 28.83 -17.73 3.08
CA LEU A 121 29.82 -17.40 4.11
C LEU A 121 31.25 -17.36 3.56
N LYS A 122 31.50 -18.03 2.44
CA LYS A 122 32.84 -18.17 1.85
C LYS A 122 32.96 -17.36 0.57
N GLY A 123 34.01 -16.55 0.48
CA GLY A 123 34.24 -15.62 -0.62
C GLY A 123 35.12 -14.47 -0.14
N SER A 124 35.72 -13.71 -1.06
CA SER A 124 36.52 -12.53 -0.70
C SER A 124 36.12 -11.33 -1.57
N PRO A 125 35.24 -10.46 -1.08
CA PRO A 125 34.43 -10.58 0.15
C PRO A 125 33.21 -11.50 -0.03
N SER A 126 32.84 -12.28 1.00
CA SER A 126 31.60 -13.09 0.97
C SER A 126 30.35 -12.23 1.16
N THR A 127 29.20 -12.73 0.74
CA THR A 127 27.90 -12.08 0.96
C THR A 127 27.67 -11.78 2.45
N TRP A 128 27.92 -12.75 3.34
CA TRP A 128 27.78 -12.53 4.79
C TRP A 128 28.69 -11.41 5.30
N HIS A 129 29.95 -11.38 4.88
CA HIS A 129 30.90 -10.35 5.32
C HIS A 129 30.45 -8.92 4.94
N GLN A 130 29.80 -8.76 3.78
CA GLN A 130 29.36 -7.45 3.29
C GLN A 130 28.02 -7.00 3.87
N TYR A 131 27.09 -7.94 4.02
CA TYR A 131 25.69 -7.60 4.26
C TYR A 131 25.16 -7.98 5.65
N ALA A 132 25.89 -8.75 6.47
CA ALA A 132 25.38 -9.23 7.76
C ALA A 132 24.81 -8.12 8.65
N VAL A 133 23.57 -8.32 9.07
CA VAL A 133 22.76 -7.45 9.95
C VAL A 133 22.60 -8.14 11.31
N ASP A 134 22.71 -7.35 12.39
CA ASP A 134 22.25 -7.72 13.74
C ASP A 134 20.80 -7.23 13.82
N GLY A 135 19.86 -8.13 13.55
CA GLY A 135 18.46 -7.77 13.27
C GLY A 135 17.57 -7.69 14.49
N ASP A 136 17.94 -8.35 15.58
CA ASP A 136 17.25 -8.26 16.88
C ASP A 136 17.97 -7.38 17.91
N GLY A 137 19.19 -6.94 17.62
CA GLY A 137 19.96 -6.02 18.45
C GLY A 137 20.62 -6.70 19.65
N ASP A 138 20.85 -8.02 19.59
CA ASP A 138 21.50 -8.77 20.67
C ASP A 138 23.03 -8.58 20.74
N GLY A 139 23.61 -7.87 19.76
CA GLY A 139 25.03 -7.57 19.66
C GLY A 139 25.83 -8.67 18.96
N ARG A 140 25.17 -9.69 18.40
CA ARG A 140 25.76 -10.79 17.64
C ARG A 140 25.17 -10.80 16.24
N ARG A 141 25.91 -11.39 15.31
CA ARG A 141 25.44 -11.63 13.94
C ARG A 141 25.62 -13.10 13.65
N SER A 142 24.53 -13.82 13.47
CA SER A 142 24.50 -15.25 13.25
C SER A 142 23.77 -15.58 11.95
N PRO A 143 24.41 -16.27 10.98
CA PRO A 143 23.69 -16.69 9.77
C PRO A 143 22.61 -17.73 10.08
N TYR A 144 22.65 -18.37 11.26
CA TYR A 144 21.67 -19.36 11.69
C TYR A 144 20.51 -18.74 12.50
N ASP A 145 20.62 -17.48 12.92
CA ASP A 145 19.50 -16.79 13.54
C ASP A 145 18.61 -16.21 12.43
N PRO A 146 17.33 -16.63 12.32
CA PRO A 146 16.44 -16.03 11.33
C PRO A 146 16.24 -14.53 11.53
N ALA A 147 16.38 -14.00 12.75
CA ALA A 147 16.29 -12.57 13.01
C ALA A 147 17.43 -11.77 12.36
N ASP A 148 18.59 -12.38 12.14
CA ASP A 148 19.74 -11.78 11.44
C ASP A 148 19.77 -12.15 9.95
N ALA A 149 19.49 -13.42 9.64
CA ALA A 149 19.60 -13.96 8.30
C ALA A 149 18.58 -13.34 7.33
N ILE A 150 17.35 -13.09 7.79
CA ILE A 150 16.28 -12.53 6.95
C ILE A 150 16.56 -11.05 6.60
N PRO A 151 16.87 -10.15 7.55
CA PRO A 151 17.31 -8.79 7.23
C PRO A 151 18.59 -8.75 6.40
N THR A 152 19.53 -9.67 6.61
CA THR A 152 20.74 -9.80 5.77
C THR A 152 20.38 -10.09 4.31
N ALA A 153 19.46 -11.04 4.06
CA ALA A 153 18.96 -11.33 2.73
C ALA A 153 18.23 -10.13 2.10
N ALA A 154 17.39 -9.43 2.88
CA ALA A 154 16.66 -8.26 2.43
C ALA A 154 17.60 -7.10 2.04
N ARG A 155 18.63 -6.85 2.85
CA ARG A 155 19.67 -5.86 2.56
C ARG A 155 20.44 -6.20 1.28
N TYR A 156 20.80 -7.47 1.10
CA TYR A 156 21.48 -7.94 -0.11
C TYR A 156 20.63 -7.73 -1.36
N LEU A 157 19.35 -8.16 -1.35
CA LEU A 157 18.44 -8.00 -2.49
C LEU A 157 18.24 -6.53 -2.87
N ARG A 158 18.14 -5.65 -1.87
CA ARG A 158 18.02 -4.21 -2.10
C ARG A 158 19.24 -3.65 -2.83
N ASP A 159 20.45 -4.03 -2.39
CA ASP A 159 21.69 -3.60 -3.03
C ASP A 159 21.86 -4.21 -4.44
N ALA A 160 21.31 -5.41 -4.64
CA ALA A 160 21.28 -6.10 -5.93
C ALA A 160 20.20 -5.59 -6.91
N GLY A 161 19.41 -4.57 -6.53
CA GLY A 161 18.50 -3.86 -7.44
C GLY A 161 17.00 -4.07 -7.20
N ALA A 162 16.59 -4.73 -6.12
CA ALA A 162 15.18 -4.76 -5.70
C ALA A 162 14.79 -3.49 -4.91
N PRO A 163 13.53 -3.01 -5.00
CA PRO A 163 12.39 -3.61 -5.70
C PRO A 163 12.29 -3.30 -7.21
N GLU A 164 13.19 -2.49 -7.77
CA GLU A 164 13.14 -2.07 -9.18
C GLU A 164 13.28 -3.23 -10.17
N ASP A 165 14.14 -4.21 -9.84
CA ASP A 165 14.36 -5.41 -10.65
C ASP A 165 14.57 -6.65 -9.76
N TYR A 166 13.46 -7.27 -9.35
CA TYR A 166 13.49 -8.54 -8.61
C TYR A 166 14.15 -9.68 -9.37
N ARG A 167 14.08 -9.72 -10.72
CA ARG A 167 14.70 -10.80 -11.48
C ARG A 167 16.22 -10.71 -11.40
N ALA A 168 16.79 -9.52 -11.60
CA ALA A 168 18.22 -9.30 -11.47
C ALA A 168 18.72 -9.55 -10.04
N ALA A 169 18.01 -9.05 -9.02
CA ALA A 169 18.38 -9.25 -7.63
C ALA A 169 18.36 -10.74 -7.21
N LEU A 170 17.34 -11.49 -7.65
CA LEU A 170 17.25 -12.93 -7.39
C LEU A 170 18.31 -13.73 -8.16
N TYR A 171 18.64 -13.32 -9.39
CA TYR A 171 19.73 -13.95 -10.16
C TYR A 171 21.09 -13.68 -9.52
N ALA A 172 21.31 -12.50 -8.95
CA ALA A 172 22.52 -12.22 -8.16
C ALA A 172 22.60 -13.13 -6.92
N TYR A 173 21.46 -13.34 -6.24
CA TYR A 173 21.35 -14.24 -5.09
C TYR A 173 21.72 -15.68 -5.46
N ASN A 174 21.18 -16.18 -6.57
CA ASN A 174 21.50 -17.49 -7.13
C ASN A 174 21.45 -17.43 -8.67
N HIS A 175 22.59 -17.71 -9.32
CA HIS A 175 22.81 -17.50 -10.76
C HIS A 175 22.14 -18.59 -11.62
N ALA A 176 20.85 -18.84 -11.39
CA ALA A 176 20.08 -19.82 -12.10
C ALA A 176 18.67 -19.31 -12.40
N ASP A 177 18.29 -19.30 -13.69
CA ASP A 177 16.98 -18.83 -14.11
C ASP A 177 15.82 -19.66 -13.50
N TRP A 178 16.05 -20.95 -13.26
CA TRP A 178 15.07 -21.82 -12.61
C TRP A 178 14.78 -21.36 -11.18
N TYR A 179 15.81 -20.92 -10.44
CA TYR A 179 15.67 -20.43 -9.08
C TYR A 179 14.86 -19.13 -9.06
N VAL A 180 15.18 -18.19 -9.95
CA VAL A 180 14.44 -16.93 -10.10
C VAL A 180 12.96 -17.20 -10.39
N ALA A 181 12.68 -18.10 -11.32
CA ALA A 181 11.31 -18.47 -11.68
C ALA A 181 10.56 -19.12 -10.50
N GLU A 182 11.21 -20.02 -9.78
CA GLU A 182 10.64 -20.73 -8.63
C GLU A 182 10.34 -19.79 -7.46
N VAL A 183 11.28 -18.92 -7.11
CA VAL A 183 11.07 -17.92 -6.04
C VAL A 183 9.93 -16.97 -6.39
N LEU A 184 9.88 -16.45 -7.63
CA LEU A 184 8.80 -15.55 -8.03
C LEU A 184 7.43 -16.25 -8.07
N ALA A 185 7.39 -17.51 -8.52
CA ALA A 185 6.15 -18.30 -8.51
C ALA A 185 5.68 -18.59 -7.08
N LYS A 186 6.61 -18.93 -6.17
CA LYS A 186 6.29 -19.18 -4.76
C LYS A 186 5.86 -17.90 -4.05
N ALA A 187 6.50 -16.77 -4.35
CA ALA A 187 6.11 -15.46 -3.82
C ALA A 187 4.67 -15.12 -4.22
N GLU A 188 4.28 -15.40 -5.46
CA GLU A 188 2.89 -15.22 -5.91
C GLU A 188 1.90 -16.09 -5.13
N GLN A 189 2.24 -17.34 -4.82
CA GLN A 189 1.38 -18.21 -4.00
C GLN A 189 1.26 -17.72 -2.55
N TYR A 190 2.27 -17.02 -2.04
CA TYR A 190 2.25 -16.44 -0.70
C TYR A 190 1.56 -15.08 -0.61
N ARG A 191 1.43 -14.36 -1.73
CA ARG A 191 0.57 -13.17 -1.83
C ARG A 191 -0.88 -13.59 -1.65
N GLY A 192 -1.46 -13.16 -0.55
CA GLY A 192 -2.88 -13.30 -0.25
C GLY A 192 -3.66 -12.15 -0.86
N ALA A 193 -4.77 -11.79 -0.19
CA ALA A 193 -5.45 -10.53 -0.49
C ALA A 193 -4.45 -9.37 -0.38
N PRO A 194 -4.59 -8.30 -1.18
CA PRO A 194 -3.83 -7.09 -0.98
C PRO A 194 -3.82 -6.68 0.51
N SER A 195 -2.63 -6.62 1.12
CA SER A 195 -2.45 -5.98 2.41
C SER A 195 -2.86 -4.55 2.16
N ALA A 196 -3.82 -4.05 2.93
CA ALA A 196 -3.90 -2.63 3.19
C ALA A 196 -2.61 -2.24 3.95
N SER A 197 -1.47 -2.17 3.25
CA SER A 197 -0.19 -1.78 3.84
C SER A 197 -0.23 -0.27 4.05
N ALA A 198 -0.13 0.12 5.32
CA ALA A 198 0.46 1.37 5.75
C ALA A 198 0.06 2.61 4.92
N GLY A 199 -1.25 2.77 4.74
CA GLY A 199 -1.91 4.02 4.41
C GLY A 199 -2.74 4.48 5.60
N GLN A 200 -2.10 4.70 6.74
CA GLN A 200 -2.66 5.61 7.74
C GLN A 200 -1.59 6.62 8.15
N PRO A 201 -1.77 7.92 7.87
CA PRO A 201 -2.29 8.80 8.88
C PRO A 201 -3.77 8.47 9.16
N ALA A 202 -4.14 8.45 10.43
CA ALA A 202 -5.50 8.22 10.89
C ALA A 202 -6.52 9.11 10.14
N GLY A 203 -7.59 8.46 9.68
CA GLY A 203 -8.81 9.06 9.18
C GLY A 203 -9.50 8.09 8.23
N SER A 204 -10.61 7.47 8.65
CA SER A 204 -11.69 7.12 7.72
C SER A 204 -11.84 8.27 6.74
N ALA A 205 -11.97 8.01 5.43
CA ALA A 205 -12.27 9.09 4.50
C ALA A 205 -13.39 9.94 5.09
N SER A 206 -13.18 11.25 5.19
CA SER A 206 -14.18 12.07 5.85
C SER A 206 -15.32 12.32 4.87
N VAL A 207 -16.53 12.47 5.40
CA VAL A 207 -17.68 12.97 4.62
C VAL A 207 -17.29 14.25 3.87
N ARG A 208 -16.45 15.09 4.47
CA ARG A 208 -15.94 16.30 3.82
C ARG A 208 -15.15 15.98 2.55
N ASP A 209 -14.29 14.97 2.56
CA ASP A 209 -13.46 14.60 1.40
C ASP A 209 -14.33 14.13 0.24
N VAL A 210 -15.34 13.30 0.51
CA VAL A 210 -16.31 12.86 -0.51
C VAL A 210 -17.11 14.05 -1.06
N LEU A 211 -17.63 14.92 -0.18
CA LEU A 211 -18.44 16.07 -0.58
C LEU A 211 -17.68 17.13 -1.39
N HIS A 212 -16.36 17.22 -1.26
CA HIS A 212 -15.53 18.18 -2.00
C HIS A 212 -14.82 17.53 -3.19
N ASN A 213 -15.01 16.23 -3.44
CA ASN A 213 -14.39 15.55 -4.56
C ASN A 213 -15.16 15.83 -5.86
N PRO A 214 -14.58 16.54 -6.85
CA PRO A 214 -15.27 16.85 -8.10
C PRO A 214 -15.55 15.61 -8.98
N ARG A 215 -14.98 14.46 -8.64
CA ARG A 215 -15.20 13.19 -9.33
C ARG A 215 -16.36 12.38 -8.76
N VAL A 216 -16.98 12.81 -7.66
CA VAL A 216 -18.14 12.12 -7.08
C VAL A 216 -19.34 13.05 -7.16
N ALA A 217 -20.17 12.87 -8.19
CA ALA A 217 -21.37 13.66 -8.38
C ALA A 217 -22.49 13.15 -7.46
N LEU A 218 -23.01 14.05 -6.63
CA LEU A 218 -24.03 13.78 -5.61
C LEU A 218 -25.19 14.78 -5.71
N THR A 219 -26.42 14.28 -5.58
CA THR A 219 -27.62 15.11 -5.42
C THR A 219 -27.66 15.77 -4.04
N PRO A 220 -28.47 16.82 -3.84
CA PRO A 220 -28.66 17.42 -2.52
C PRO A 220 -29.14 16.42 -1.44
N ILE A 221 -29.93 15.41 -1.82
CA ILE A 221 -30.43 14.37 -0.92
C ILE A 221 -29.28 13.49 -0.45
N GLN A 222 -28.46 13.00 -1.38
CA GLN A 222 -27.27 12.18 -1.07
C GLN A 222 -26.24 12.95 -0.24
N GLN A 223 -26.05 14.25 -0.53
CA GLN A 223 -25.20 15.09 0.31
C GLN A 223 -25.75 15.23 1.74
N ALA A 224 -27.08 15.29 1.92
CA ALA A 224 -27.70 15.33 3.24
C ALA A 224 -27.54 13.99 3.97
N ASP A 225 -27.67 12.86 3.28
CA ASP A 225 -27.42 11.52 3.81
C ASP A 225 -25.99 11.41 4.35
N LEU A 226 -24.98 11.81 3.58
CA LEU A 226 -23.58 11.80 4.05
C LEU A 226 -23.37 12.69 5.27
N ARG A 227 -23.98 13.89 5.29
CA ARG A 227 -23.89 14.83 6.43
C ARG A 227 -24.63 14.37 7.68
N SER A 228 -25.56 13.43 7.56
CA SER A 228 -26.36 12.94 8.69
C SER A 228 -25.55 12.14 9.72
N GLY A 229 -24.39 11.61 9.33
CA GLY A 229 -23.59 10.71 10.16
C GLY A 229 -24.18 9.31 10.30
N THR A 230 -25.21 8.96 9.51
CA THR A 230 -25.87 7.65 9.56
C THR A 230 -25.45 6.68 8.46
N ILE A 231 -24.58 7.13 7.54
CA ILE A 231 -24.01 6.29 6.48
C ILE A 231 -22.85 5.46 7.04
N ASP A 232 -22.82 4.18 6.67
CA ASP A 232 -21.77 3.24 7.03
C ASP A 232 -20.39 3.78 6.63
N PRO A 233 -19.40 3.80 7.55
CA PRO A 233 -18.06 4.25 7.23
C PRO A 233 -17.43 3.53 6.01
N ARG A 234 -17.77 2.26 5.78
CA ARG A 234 -17.28 1.48 4.62
C ARG A 234 -17.75 2.07 3.29
N LEU A 235 -18.96 2.65 3.24
CA LEU A 235 -19.43 3.37 2.06
C LEU A 235 -18.64 4.64 1.83
N ILE A 236 -18.31 5.38 2.90
CA ILE A 236 -17.52 6.62 2.80
C ILE A 236 -16.11 6.30 2.26
N ASP A 237 -15.49 5.24 2.79
CA ASP A 237 -14.18 4.78 2.35
C ASP A 237 -14.21 4.29 0.89
N THR A 238 -15.26 3.54 0.50
CA THR A 238 -15.45 3.07 -0.88
C THR A 238 -15.67 4.24 -1.84
N LEU A 239 -16.54 5.20 -1.51
CA LEU A 239 -16.78 6.41 -2.32
C LEU A 239 -15.51 7.24 -2.49
N ALA A 240 -14.73 7.39 -1.41
CA ALA A 240 -13.47 8.11 -1.48
C ALA A 240 -12.43 7.36 -2.32
N TRP A 241 -12.41 6.02 -2.28
CA TRP A 241 -11.55 5.21 -3.13
C TRP A 241 -11.95 5.34 -4.61
N ILE A 242 -13.25 5.22 -4.92
CA ILE A 242 -13.78 5.41 -6.27
C ILE A 242 -13.37 6.81 -6.77
N GLY A 243 -13.63 7.85 -5.99
CA GLY A 243 -13.32 9.24 -6.36
C GLY A 243 -11.83 9.55 -6.53
N ARG A 244 -10.91 8.67 -6.13
CA ARG A 244 -9.47 8.80 -6.45
C ARG A 244 -9.12 8.25 -7.83
N HIS A 245 -9.88 7.29 -8.35
CA HIS A 245 -9.55 6.54 -9.57
C HIS A 245 -10.52 6.79 -10.71
N HIS A 246 -11.81 7.01 -10.40
CA HIS A 246 -12.89 7.20 -11.35
C HIS A 246 -13.69 8.48 -11.04
N SER A 247 -14.36 8.99 -12.06
CA SER A 247 -15.52 9.86 -11.89
C SER A 247 -16.80 9.06 -11.90
N VAL A 248 -17.71 9.33 -10.97
CA VAL A 248 -18.98 8.60 -10.85
C VAL A 248 -20.15 9.52 -10.56
N VAL A 249 -21.34 9.08 -10.99
CA VAL A 249 -22.62 9.66 -10.59
C VAL A 249 -23.33 8.70 -9.66
N ILE A 250 -23.52 9.12 -8.41
CA ILE A 250 -24.28 8.35 -7.43
C ILE A 250 -25.77 8.58 -7.68
N THR A 251 -26.54 7.50 -7.82
CA THR A 251 -27.98 7.55 -8.08
C THR A 251 -28.81 7.31 -6.83
N ALA A 252 -28.29 6.58 -5.83
CA ALA A 252 -28.95 6.41 -4.54
C ALA A 252 -27.96 6.22 -3.39
N LEU A 253 -28.32 6.75 -2.21
CA LEU A 253 -27.73 6.39 -0.91
C LEU A 253 -28.82 5.86 0.03
N LYS A 254 -29.23 6.59 1.07
CA LYS A 254 -30.20 6.11 2.07
C LYS A 254 -31.62 6.59 1.77
N SER A 255 -31.76 7.89 1.52
CA SER A 255 -33.06 8.54 1.40
C SER A 255 -33.68 8.44 0.01
N ASP A 256 -32.93 7.95 -0.97
CA ASP A 256 -33.35 7.82 -2.37
C ASP A 256 -33.95 6.44 -2.71
N HIS A 257 -34.11 5.55 -1.71
CA HIS A 257 -34.62 4.19 -1.89
C HIS A 257 -35.72 3.85 -0.87
N ALA A 258 -36.63 2.95 -1.24
CA ALA A 258 -37.67 2.45 -0.34
C ALA A 258 -37.08 1.67 0.85
N GLU A 259 -37.76 1.74 2.00
CA GLU A 259 -37.33 1.10 3.25
C GLU A 259 -37.27 -0.43 3.16
N TYR A 260 -38.18 -1.02 2.40
CA TYR A 260 -38.32 -2.48 2.28
C TYR A 260 -37.99 -2.96 0.86
N THR A 261 -37.35 -4.12 0.77
CA THR A 261 -37.17 -4.88 -0.47
C THR A 261 -38.50 -5.54 -0.88
N VAL A 262 -38.54 -6.08 -2.10
CA VAL A 262 -39.70 -6.83 -2.63
C VAL A 262 -40.10 -8.01 -1.75
N ASP A 263 -39.14 -8.60 -1.02
CA ASP A 263 -39.35 -9.73 -0.11
C ASP A 263 -39.69 -9.29 1.33
N GLY A 264 -39.83 -7.98 1.57
CA GLY A 264 -40.19 -7.40 2.87
C GLY A 264 -39.02 -7.26 3.86
N ALA A 265 -37.78 -7.51 3.44
CA ALA A 265 -36.59 -7.24 4.25
C ALA A 265 -36.26 -5.75 4.25
N VAL A 266 -35.60 -5.24 5.30
CA VAL A 266 -35.11 -3.85 5.31
C VAL A 266 -33.95 -3.73 4.32
N SER A 267 -34.05 -2.78 3.38
CA SER A 267 -33.01 -2.56 2.37
C SER A 267 -31.71 -2.06 2.99
N ASN A 268 -30.57 -2.48 2.45
CA ASN A 268 -29.26 -1.94 2.85
C ASN A 268 -29.18 -0.42 2.60
N HIS A 269 -29.91 0.13 1.63
CA HIS A 269 -30.06 1.57 1.47
C HIS A 269 -30.71 2.21 2.70
N ALA A 270 -31.86 1.68 3.14
CA ALA A 270 -32.59 2.20 4.29
C ALA A 270 -31.76 2.15 5.59
N ALA A 271 -30.88 1.16 5.71
CA ALA A 271 -29.93 1.04 6.81
C ALA A 271 -28.70 1.97 6.70
N GLY A 272 -28.53 2.66 5.57
CA GLY A 272 -27.36 3.51 5.30
C GLY A 272 -26.11 2.73 4.93
N ARG A 273 -26.25 1.53 4.38
CA ARG A 273 -25.16 0.58 4.05
C ARG A 273 -25.09 0.18 2.58
N ALA A 274 -25.84 0.83 1.68
CA ALA A 274 -25.69 0.65 0.23
C ALA A 274 -25.57 1.98 -0.55
N MET A 275 -25.07 1.88 -1.77
CA MET A 275 -25.06 2.94 -2.78
C MET A 275 -25.31 2.38 -4.18
N ASP A 276 -25.92 3.21 -5.02
CA ASP A 276 -26.06 2.95 -6.45
C ASP A 276 -25.24 3.92 -7.29
N ILE A 277 -24.59 3.39 -8.33
CA ILE A 277 -23.76 4.15 -9.26
C ILE A 277 -24.33 4.01 -10.66
N GLY A 278 -24.84 5.11 -11.23
CA GLY A 278 -25.46 5.12 -12.56
C GLY A 278 -24.52 5.48 -13.71
N GLU A 279 -23.36 6.07 -13.41
CA GLU A 279 -22.38 6.49 -14.41
C GLU A 279 -20.94 6.32 -13.88
N VAL A 280 -20.03 5.87 -14.74
CA VAL A 280 -18.60 5.73 -14.45
C VAL A 280 -17.78 6.29 -15.61
N ASP A 281 -16.89 7.25 -15.34
CA ASP A 281 -15.97 7.87 -16.32
C ASP A 281 -16.66 8.37 -17.60
N GLY A 282 -17.87 8.92 -17.45
CA GLY A 282 -18.71 9.43 -18.55
C GLY A 282 -19.55 8.35 -19.25
N GLU A 283 -19.47 7.09 -18.82
CA GLU A 283 -20.29 5.99 -19.34
C GLU A 283 -21.49 5.75 -18.43
N VAL A 284 -22.70 5.95 -18.95
CA VAL A 284 -23.94 5.54 -18.26
C VAL A 284 -24.02 4.02 -18.24
N CYS A 285 -24.24 3.44 -17.07
CA CYS A 285 -24.28 2.00 -16.90
C CYS A 285 -25.51 1.40 -17.60
N ARG A 286 -25.28 0.31 -18.34
CA ARG A 286 -26.30 -0.37 -19.18
C ARG A 286 -26.17 -1.89 -19.13
N GLY A 287 -25.45 -2.42 -18.16
CA GLY A 287 -25.36 -3.86 -17.92
C GLY A 287 -24.45 -4.59 -18.89
N THR A 288 -23.61 -3.85 -19.62
CA THR A 288 -22.63 -4.42 -20.55
C THR A 288 -21.54 -5.16 -19.77
N ARG A 289 -20.96 -6.19 -20.39
CA ARG A 289 -19.80 -6.92 -19.84
C ARG A 289 -18.47 -6.23 -20.14
N THR A 290 -18.47 -5.14 -20.87
CA THR A 290 -17.29 -4.36 -21.23
C THR A 290 -17.62 -2.88 -21.06
N GLY A 291 -16.59 -2.03 -20.93
CA GLY A 291 -16.76 -0.60 -20.68
C GLY A 291 -16.44 -0.25 -19.23
N ARG A 292 -16.49 1.05 -18.93
CA ARG A 292 -16.09 1.65 -17.66
C ARG A 292 -16.92 1.15 -16.48
N CYS A 293 -18.23 0.99 -16.67
CA CYS A 293 -19.07 0.40 -15.63
C CYS A 293 -18.65 -1.05 -15.35
N ALA A 294 -18.41 -1.84 -16.41
CA ALA A 294 -17.97 -3.24 -16.25
C ALA A 294 -16.59 -3.35 -15.58
N ASP A 295 -15.68 -2.42 -15.86
CA ASP A 295 -14.35 -2.38 -15.23
C ASP A 295 -14.49 -2.06 -13.74
N LEU A 296 -15.27 -1.04 -13.36
CA LEU A 296 -15.51 -0.71 -11.95
C LEU A 296 -16.17 -1.87 -11.18
N VAL A 297 -17.15 -2.56 -11.77
CA VAL A 297 -17.76 -3.74 -11.13
C VAL A 297 -16.71 -4.81 -10.82
N ARG A 298 -15.77 -5.09 -11.74
CA ARG A 298 -14.71 -6.07 -11.49
C ARG A 298 -13.73 -5.61 -10.44
N GLU A 299 -13.40 -4.32 -10.42
CA GLU A 299 -12.52 -3.75 -9.41
C GLU A 299 -13.16 -3.86 -8.02
N LEU A 300 -14.46 -3.59 -7.91
CA LEU A 300 -15.24 -3.76 -6.68
C LEU A 300 -15.35 -5.23 -6.26
N ALA A 301 -15.58 -6.15 -7.20
CA ALA A 301 -15.60 -7.60 -6.93
C ALA A 301 -14.24 -8.11 -6.43
N ALA A 302 -13.15 -7.54 -6.95
CA ALA A 302 -11.80 -7.87 -6.53
C ALA A 302 -11.44 -7.35 -5.13
N VAL A 303 -12.23 -6.41 -4.56
CA VAL A 303 -12.02 -5.90 -3.20
C VAL A 303 -12.11 -7.06 -2.20
N GLN A 304 -11.17 -7.12 -1.27
CA GLN A 304 -11.12 -8.11 -0.20
C GLN A 304 -11.15 -7.44 1.17
N GLY A 305 -11.39 -8.22 2.22
CA GLY A 305 -11.36 -7.75 3.60
C GLY A 305 -12.61 -6.96 4.00
N PRO A 306 -12.53 -6.05 4.99
CA PRO A 306 -13.70 -5.40 5.59
C PRO A 306 -14.44 -4.44 4.65
N LEU A 307 -13.79 -3.99 3.57
CA LEU A 307 -14.41 -3.19 2.51
C LEU A 307 -14.95 -4.04 1.35
N ARG A 308 -14.87 -5.37 1.41
CA ARG A 308 -15.54 -6.21 0.42
C ARG A 308 -17.04 -6.12 0.65
N ALA A 309 -17.79 -5.68 -0.36
CA ALA A 309 -19.25 -5.68 -0.32
C ALA A 309 -19.77 -7.11 -0.09
N THR A 310 -20.87 -7.23 0.65
CA THR A 310 -21.61 -8.50 0.72
C THR A 310 -22.77 -8.53 -0.26
N GLU A 311 -23.03 -7.39 -0.90
CA GLU A 311 -24.07 -7.24 -1.91
C GLU A 311 -23.51 -6.38 -3.06
N LEU A 312 -22.85 -7.02 -4.03
CA LEU A 312 -22.44 -6.40 -5.29
C LEU A 312 -23.37 -6.88 -6.41
N ILE A 313 -24.23 -5.99 -6.89
CA ILE A 313 -25.25 -6.35 -7.88
C ILE A 313 -25.03 -5.56 -9.16
N TYR A 314 -25.07 -6.28 -10.28
CA TYR A 314 -25.13 -5.70 -11.61
C TYR A 314 -25.93 -6.62 -12.55
N CYS A 315 -25.99 -6.28 -13.84
CA CYS A 315 -26.69 -7.08 -14.87
C CYS A 315 -26.11 -8.50 -15.06
N TRP A 316 -24.89 -8.73 -14.57
CA TRP A 316 -24.19 -10.00 -14.57
C TRP A 316 -23.36 -10.10 -13.29
N ASP A 317 -23.09 -11.33 -12.89
CA ASP A 317 -22.36 -11.64 -11.68
C ASP A 317 -20.83 -11.58 -11.93
N PRO A 318 -20.12 -10.65 -11.28
CA PRO A 318 -18.67 -10.50 -11.47
C PRO A 318 -17.82 -11.48 -10.67
N ASP A 319 -18.36 -12.03 -9.59
CA ASP A 319 -17.66 -12.98 -8.72
C ASP A 319 -17.89 -14.44 -9.17
N GLY A 320 -18.96 -14.67 -9.94
CA GLY A 320 -19.37 -15.97 -10.42
C GLY A 320 -20.26 -16.71 -9.43
N PRO A 321 -20.96 -17.77 -9.87
CA PRO A 321 -22.09 -18.35 -9.14
C PRO A 321 -21.72 -19.00 -7.79
N ASP A 322 -20.43 -19.18 -7.52
CA ASP A 322 -19.94 -19.80 -6.29
C ASP A 322 -19.72 -18.77 -5.16
N ASP A 323 -19.74 -17.47 -5.46
CA ASP A 323 -19.60 -16.42 -4.45
C ASP A 323 -20.95 -15.71 -4.20
N PRO A 324 -21.57 -15.88 -3.02
CA PRO A 324 -22.90 -15.34 -2.76
C PRO A 324 -22.91 -13.81 -2.60
N ARG A 325 -21.75 -13.15 -2.57
CA ARG A 325 -21.62 -11.71 -2.34
C ARG A 325 -21.80 -10.88 -3.60
N GLY A 326 -21.61 -11.49 -4.77
CA GLY A 326 -21.91 -10.92 -6.08
C GLY A 326 -23.06 -11.69 -6.71
N PHE A 327 -24.03 -10.99 -7.31
CA PHE A 327 -25.09 -11.68 -8.06
C PHE A 327 -25.73 -10.81 -9.13
N ALA A 328 -26.24 -11.48 -10.17
CA ALA A 328 -26.87 -10.82 -11.30
C ALA A 328 -28.36 -10.51 -11.02
N ARG A 329 -28.79 -9.28 -11.30
CA ARG A 329 -30.21 -8.89 -11.28
C ARG A 329 -30.56 -8.04 -12.50
N ALA A 330 -31.68 -8.35 -13.16
CA ALA A 330 -32.08 -7.70 -14.41
C ALA A 330 -32.54 -6.24 -14.22
N ASP A 331 -33.05 -5.91 -13.04
CA ASP A 331 -33.41 -4.55 -12.62
C ASP A 331 -32.21 -3.72 -12.15
N HIS A 332 -31.00 -4.29 -12.16
CA HIS A 332 -29.72 -3.61 -11.85
C HIS A 332 -28.83 -3.53 -13.08
N CYS A 333 -29.43 -3.47 -14.28
CA CYS A 333 -28.69 -3.29 -15.51
C CYS A 333 -28.38 -1.81 -15.79
N ASP A 334 -29.09 -0.86 -15.20
CA ASP A 334 -28.87 0.58 -15.41
C ASP A 334 -28.00 1.24 -14.32
N HIS A 335 -27.59 0.50 -13.29
CA HIS A 335 -26.72 0.97 -12.22
C HIS A 335 -25.95 -0.18 -11.56
N ILE A 336 -24.83 0.15 -10.89
CA ILE A 336 -24.07 -0.77 -10.03
C ILE A 336 -24.53 -0.56 -8.60
N HIS A 337 -24.98 -1.61 -7.92
CA HIS A 337 -25.31 -1.57 -6.50
C HIS A 337 -24.17 -2.16 -5.67
N VAL A 338 -23.81 -1.46 -4.60
CA VAL A 338 -22.76 -1.88 -3.66
C VAL A 338 -23.30 -1.75 -2.24
N GLY A 339 -23.38 -2.86 -1.51
CA GLY A 339 -23.94 -2.91 -0.16
C GLY A 339 -23.23 -3.86 0.80
N TRP A 340 -23.51 -3.66 2.08
CA TRP A 340 -23.08 -4.55 3.15
C TRP A 340 -24.25 -4.93 4.05
N ASP A 341 -24.36 -6.22 4.33
CA ASP A 341 -25.26 -6.76 5.34
C ASP A 341 -24.76 -6.39 6.74
N GLY A 342 -25.71 -6.42 7.69
CA GLY A 342 -25.49 -6.12 9.10
C GLY A 342 -24.89 -7.28 9.89
#